data_AF-A0A7Y6XL72-F1
#
_entry.id   AF-A0A7Y6XL72-F1
#
_cell.length_a   1.000
_cell.length_b   1.000
_cell.length_c   1.000
_cell.angle_alpha   90.00
_cell.angle_beta   90.00
_cell.angle_gamma   90.00
#
_symmetry.space_group_name_H-M   'P 1'
#
loop_
_entity.id
_entity.type
_entity.pdbx_description
1 polymer ?
#
loop_
_entity_poly.entity_id
_entity_poly.type
_entity_poly.pdbx_seq_one_letter_code
_entity_poly.pdbx_strand_id
1 'polypeptide(L)'
;MLHETPELAAWLPPESITQRLLAKLDEVVVSPLALSDVQRQDQLQGAVRAVTQEYFTPDMSRRYALRLWRMADFFERTGRPREADIARGEARRLFHGADQPYSRFAEHLFEKVVGLVAAAGARQEAAARREAGAPGTRAPSPAEAAPTQERRSPGGLILP
;
A
#
# COMPACT_ATOMS: atom_id res chain seq x y z
N MET A 1 -12.66 11.92 -4.32
CA MET A 1 -12.63 11.37 -5.70
C MET A 1 -13.32 10.01 -5.76
N LEU A 2 -13.66 9.49 -6.95
CA LEU A 2 -14.45 8.24 -7.08
C LEU A 2 -13.84 7.03 -6.35
N HIS A 3 -12.52 6.89 -6.33
CA HIS A 3 -11.84 5.76 -5.66
C HIS A 3 -11.80 5.84 -4.13
N GLU A 4 -12.18 6.96 -3.53
CA GLU A 4 -12.38 7.08 -2.07
C GLU A 4 -13.73 6.51 -1.62
N THR A 5 -14.62 6.23 -2.58
CA THR A 5 -15.92 5.64 -2.27
C THR A 5 -15.74 4.15 -1.92
N PRO A 6 -16.48 3.62 -0.92
CA PRO A 6 -16.34 2.21 -0.51
C PRO A 6 -16.50 1.23 -1.67
N GLU A 7 -17.38 1.54 -2.62
CA GLU A 7 -17.72 0.66 -3.73
C GLU A 7 -16.59 0.54 -4.76
N LEU A 8 -15.75 1.57 -4.89
CA LEU A 8 -14.68 1.65 -5.89
C LEU A 8 -13.28 1.54 -5.26
N ALA A 9 -13.15 1.72 -3.95
CA ALA A 9 -11.89 1.59 -3.23
C ALA A 9 -11.23 0.22 -3.51
N ALA A 10 -12.03 -0.84 -3.50
CA ALA A 10 -11.59 -2.22 -3.76
C ALA A 10 -11.30 -2.53 -5.25
N TRP A 11 -11.60 -1.62 -6.18
CA TRP A 11 -11.32 -1.88 -7.59
C TRP A 11 -9.82 -1.77 -7.84
N LEU A 12 -9.23 -2.80 -8.41
CA LEU A 12 -7.83 -2.86 -8.80
C LEU A 12 -7.71 -3.31 -10.26
N PRO A 13 -6.61 -2.97 -10.96
CA PRO A 13 -6.28 -3.60 -12.23
C PRO A 13 -6.15 -5.12 -12.05
N PRO A 14 -6.34 -5.91 -13.13
CA PRO A 14 -6.05 -7.34 -13.10
C PRO A 14 -4.62 -7.61 -12.63
N GLU A 15 -4.42 -8.74 -11.95
CA GLU A 15 -3.13 -9.09 -11.34
C GLU A 15 -1.98 -9.11 -12.36
N SER A 16 -2.22 -9.67 -13.55
CA SER A 16 -1.22 -9.72 -14.62
C SER A 16 -0.73 -8.33 -15.07
N ILE A 17 -1.61 -7.33 -15.05
CA ILE A 17 -1.26 -5.95 -15.40
C ILE A 17 -0.58 -5.26 -14.22
N THR A 18 -1.02 -5.57 -12.99
CA THR A 18 -0.35 -5.13 -11.76
C THR A 18 1.10 -5.62 -11.73
N GLN A 19 1.37 -6.89 -12.02
CA GLN A 19 2.73 -7.44 -12.10
C GLN A 19 3.58 -6.72 -13.16
N ARG A 20 3.01 -6.42 -14.33
CA ARG A 20 3.69 -5.64 -15.38
C ARG A 20 4.04 -4.23 -14.92
N LEU A 21 3.12 -3.57 -14.20
CA LEU A 21 3.39 -2.26 -13.62
C LEU A 21 4.57 -2.35 -12.64
N LEU A 22 4.56 -3.33 -11.74
CA LEU A 22 5.63 -3.48 -10.74
C LEU A 22 6.99 -3.75 -11.39
N ALA A 23 7.05 -4.57 -12.43
CA ALA A 23 8.28 -4.78 -13.19
C ALA A 23 8.82 -3.47 -13.79
N LYS A 24 7.96 -2.65 -14.43
CA LYS A 24 8.37 -1.35 -14.98
C LYS A 24 8.81 -0.36 -13.89
N LEU A 25 8.21 -0.40 -12.70
CA LEU A 25 8.61 0.48 -11.59
C LEU A 25 9.95 0.05 -10.99
N ASP A 26 10.22 -1.25 -10.90
CA ASP A 26 11.50 -1.79 -10.46
C ASP A 26 12.65 -1.35 -11.38
N GLU A 27 12.43 -1.36 -12.70
CA GLU A 27 13.39 -0.82 -13.68
C GLU A 27 13.76 0.65 -13.41
N VAL A 28 12.80 1.48 -12.99
CA VAL A 28 13.03 2.90 -12.66
C VAL A 28 13.86 3.04 -11.37
N VAL A 29 13.63 2.16 -10.39
CA VAL A 29 14.33 2.18 -9.10
C VAL A 29 15.78 1.68 -9.24
N VAL A 30 16.00 0.64 -10.03
CA VAL A 30 17.33 0.03 -10.27
C VAL A 30 18.13 0.77 -11.35
N SER A 31 17.52 1.77 -12.00
CA SER A 31 18.15 2.54 -13.07
C SER A 31 19.50 3.14 -12.63
N PRO A 32 20.60 2.90 -13.39
CA PRO A 32 21.93 3.42 -13.06
C PRO A 32 22.06 4.93 -13.27
N LEU A 33 21.01 5.60 -13.73
CA LEU A 33 20.99 7.03 -13.93
C LEU A 33 20.95 7.74 -12.57
N ALA A 34 21.87 8.69 -12.35
CA ALA A 34 21.85 9.59 -11.20
C ALA A 34 20.70 10.59 -11.36
N LEU A 35 19.48 10.15 -11.05
CA LEU A 35 18.26 10.97 -11.09
C LEU A 35 18.08 11.71 -9.76
N SER A 36 17.63 12.96 -9.82
CA SER A 36 17.09 13.64 -8.65
C SER A 36 15.76 12.98 -8.22
N ASP A 37 15.34 13.20 -6.97
CA ASP A 37 14.08 12.62 -6.47
C ASP A 37 12.87 13.08 -7.28
N VAL A 38 12.86 14.33 -7.75
CA VAL A 38 11.81 14.88 -8.62
C VAL A 38 11.79 14.16 -9.98
N GLN A 39 12.96 13.96 -10.59
CA GLN A 39 13.06 13.23 -11.86
C GLN A 39 12.62 11.78 -11.72
N ARG A 40 12.96 11.13 -10.59
CA ARG A 40 12.51 9.77 -10.28
C ARG A 40 10.99 9.73 -10.16
N GLN A 41 10.39 10.69 -9.44
CA GLN A 41 8.94 10.78 -9.31
C GLN A 41 8.24 10.98 -10.66
N ASP A 42 8.77 11.84 -11.52
CA ASP A 42 8.24 12.04 -12.88
C ASP A 42 8.32 10.77 -13.73
N GLN A 43 9.42 10.02 -13.65
CA GLN A 43 9.54 8.73 -14.34
C GLN A 43 8.55 7.69 -13.83
N LEU A 44 8.34 7.59 -12.51
CA LEU A 44 7.35 6.69 -11.94
C LEU A 44 5.94 7.05 -12.43
N GLN A 45 5.59 8.34 -12.46
CA GLN A 45 4.31 8.81 -12.99
C GLN A 45 4.18 8.53 -14.50
N GLY A 46 5.26 8.70 -15.25
CA GLY A 46 5.34 8.32 -16.67
C GLY A 46 5.08 6.84 -16.90
N ALA A 47 5.68 5.97 -16.08
CA ALA A 47 5.49 4.52 -16.16
C ALA A 47 4.04 4.11 -15.85
N VAL A 48 3.43 4.69 -14.81
CA VAL A 48 2.01 4.47 -14.47
C VAL A 48 1.11 4.87 -15.63
N ARG A 49 1.35 6.05 -16.21
CA ARG A 49 0.58 6.55 -17.36
C ARG A 49 0.70 5.63 -18.57
N ALA A 50 1.92 5.18 -18.88
CA ALA A 50 2.18 4.30 -20.01
C ALA A 50 1.43 2.97 -19.88
N VAL A 51 1.50 2.32 -18.71
CA VAL A 51 0.76 1.07 -18.45
C VAL A 51 -0.74 1.28 -18.47
N THR A 52 -1.22 2.40 -17.92
CA THR A 52 -2.65 2.74 -17.94
C THR A 52 -3.15 2.84 -19.37
N GLN A 53 -2.44 3.56 -20.24
CA GLN A 53 -2.82 3.73 -21.65
C GLN A 53 -2.76 2.40 -22.43
N GLU A 54 -1.77 1.57 -22.14
CA GLU A 54 -1.63 0.23 -22.75
C GLU A 54 -2.79 -0.71 -22.36
N TYR A 55 -3.24 -0.63 -21.10
CA TYR A 55 -4.35 -1.47 -20.60
C TYR A 55 -5.72 -1.02 -21.11
N PHE A 56 -5.96 0.30 -21.14
CA PHE A 56 -7.25 0.87 -21.52
C PHE A 56 -7.40 0.99 -23.05
N THR A 57 -7.35 -0.16 -23.71
CA THR A 57 -7.74 -0.28 -25.12
C THR A 57 -9.19 0.17 -25.34
N PRO A 58 -9.63 0.47 -26.57
CA PRO A 58 -11.01 0.91 -26.82
C PRO A 58 -12.07 -0.05 -26.23
N ASP A 59 -11.85 -1.35 -26.32
CA ASP A 59 -12.74 -2.36 -25.71
C ASP A 59 -12.74 -2.31 -24.18
N MET A 60 -11.56 -2.18 -23.56
CA MET A 60 -11.46 -2.13 -22.11
C MET A 60 -12.07 -0.83 -21.57
N SER A 61 -11.82 0.28 -22.25
CA SER A 61 -12.41 1.58 -21.94
C SER A 61 -13.94 1.55 -22.01
N ARG A 62 -14.52 0.91 -23.03
CA ARG A 62 -15.98 0.68 -23.09
C ARG A 62 -16.50 -0.15 -21.91
N ARG A 63 -15.81 -1.23 -21.52
CA ARG A 63 -16.23 -2.06 -20.37
C ARG A 63 -16.24 -1.28 -19.07
N TYR A 64 -15.19 -0.50 -18.79
CA TYR A 64 -15.12 0.33 -17.60
C TYR A 64 -16.11 1.50 -17.65
N ALA A 65 -16.33 2.10 -18.82
CA ALA A 65 -17.36 3.12 -18.98
C ALA A 65 -18.76 2.61 -18.61
N LEU A 66 -19.14 1.43 -19.10
CA LEU A 66 -20.42 0.80 -18.76
C LEU A 66 -20.51 0.47 -17.26
N ARG A 67 -19.40 0.02 -16.66
CA ARG A 67 -19.36 -0.26 -15.21
C ARG A 67 -19.52 1.02 -14.38
N LEU A 68 -18.87 2.11 -14.77
CA LEU A 68 -19.03 3.43 -14.15
C LEU A 68 -20.43 4.00 -14.35
N TRP A 69 -21.06 3.75 -15.50
CA TRP A 69 -22.42 4.18 -15.76
C TRP A 69 -23.42 3.54 -14.78
N ARG A 70 -23.31 2.22 -14.56
CA ARG A 70 -24.13 1.52 -13.55
C ARG A 70 -23.87 2.04 -12.13
N MET A 71 -22.63 2.42 -11.84
CA MET A 71 -22.27 2.98 -10.55
C MET A 71 -22.84 4.38 -10.36
N ALA A 72 -22.93 5.17 -11.43
CA ALA A 72 -23.64 6.44 -11.37
C ALA A 72 -25.12 6.25 -11.05
N ASP A 73 -25.79 5.26 -11.66
CA ASP A 73 -27.18 4.94 -11.34
C ASP A 73 -27.34 4.51 -9.87
N PHE A 74 -26.38 3.76 -9.34
CA PHE A 74 -26.36 3.39 -7.92
C PHE A 74 -26.21 4.63 -7.02
N PHE A 75 -25.28 5.53 -7.33
CA PHE A 75 -25.08 6.76 -6.56
C PHE A 75 -26.30 7.68 -6.61
N GLU A 76 -26.96 7.79 -7.75
CA GLU A 76 -28.20 8.55 -7.89
C GLU A 76 -29.29 8.02 -6.96
N ARG A 77 -29.52 6.70 -7.00
CA ARG A 77 -30.55 6.02 -6.20
C ARG A 77 -30.26 6.04 -4.69
N THR A 78 -29.01 6.26 -4.31
CA THR A 78 -28.57 6.32 -2.90
C THR A 78 -28.38 7.75 -2.39
N GLY A 79 -28.83 8.76 -3.15
CA GLY A 79 -28.79 10.17 -2.70
C GLY A 79 -27.40 10.80 -2.77
N ARG A 80 -26.53 10.31 -3.66
CA ARG A 80 -25.15 10.77 -3.87
C ARG A 80 -24.98 11.39 -5.28
N PRO A 81 -25.68 12.48 -5.60
CA PRO A 81 -25.75 13.02 -6.96
C PRO A 81 -24.38 13.51 -7.47
N ARG A 82 -23.53 14.04 -6.57
CA ARG A 82 -22.18 14.49 -6.94
C ARG A 82 -21.34 13.34 -7.47
N GLU A 83 -21.31 12.21 -6.79
CA GLU A 83 -20.57 11.03 -7.25
C GLU A 83 -21.18 10.43 -8.50
N ALA A 84 -22.50 10.47 -8.65
CA ALA A 84 -23.19 10.06 -9.87
C ALA A 84 -22.71 10.89 -11.08
N ASP A 85 -22.66 12.22 -10.95
CA ASP A 85 -22.20 13.11 -12.02
C ASP A 85 -20.74 12.90 -12.38
N ILE A 86 -19.87 12.72 -11.38
CA ILE A 86 -18.45 12.42 -11.61
C ILE A 86 -18.32 11.06 -12.34
N ALA A 87 -19.06 10.03 -11.91
CA ALA A 87 -19.06 8.72 -12.55
C ALA A 87 -19.54 8.77 -14.01
N ARG A 88 -20.62 9.52 -14.31
CA ARG A 88 -21.09 9.74 -15.70
C ARG A 88 -20.06 10.51 -16.53
N GLY A 89 -19.39 11.49 -15.94
CA GLY A 89 -18.32 12.25 -16.59
C GLY A 89 -17.17 11.35 -17.01
N GLU A 90 -16.65 10.55 -16.07
CA GLU A 90 -15.55 9.61 -16.34
C GLU A 90 -15.97 8.48 -17.30
N ALA A 91 -17.21 7.98 -17.19
CA ALA A 91 -17.75 7.00 -18.13
C ALA A 91 -17.77 7.54 -19.57
N ARG A 92 -18.22 8.79 -19.77
CA ARG A 92 -18.22 9.44 -21.09
C ARG A 92 -16.81 9.64 -21.63
N ARG A 93 -15.86 10.06 -20.79
CA ARG A 93 -14.44 10.19 -21.18
C ARG A 93 -13.86 8.86 -21.66
N LEU A 94 -14.09 7.78 -20.91
CA LEU A 94 -13.61 6.44 -21.30
C LEU A 94 -14.30 5.92 -22.57
N PHE A 95 -15.60 6.16 -22.72
CA PHE A 95 -16.35 5.64 -23.87
C PHE A 95 -16.00 6.35 -25.18
N HIS A 96 -15.87 7.67 -25.15
CA HIS A 96 -15.66 8.49 -26.35
C HIS A 96 -14.18 8.83 -26.60
N GLY A 97 -13.28 8.49 -25.68
CA GLY A 97 -11.84 8.58 -25.90
C GLY A 97 -11.38 10.00 -26.23
N ALA A 98 -11.59 10.95 -25.32
CA ALA A 98 -10.84 12.20 -25.43
C ALA A 98 -9.37 11.87 -25.14
N ASP A 99 -8.52 11.97 -26.16
CA ASP A 99 -7.07 11.78 -26.03
C ASP A 99 -6.47 12.72 -24.97
N GLN A 100 -7.16 13.80 -24.61
CA GLN A 100 -6.89 14.63 -23.43
C GLN A 100 -8.08 15.53 -23.00
N PRO A 101 -8.24 15.81 -21.69
CA PRO A 101 -7.55 15.17 -20.57
C PRO A 101 -8.05 13.72 -20.38
N TYR A 102 -7.08 12.81 -20.25
CA TYR A 102 -7.35 11.40 -20.02
C TYR A 102 -8.09 11.17 -18.69
N SER A 103 -8.84 10.07 -18.59
CA SER A 103 -9.66 9.75 -17.41
C SER A 103 -8.81 9.69 -16.14
N ARG A 104 -9.10 10.58 -15.18
CA ARG A 104 -8.46 10.58 -13.85
C ARG A 104 -8.82 9.32 -13.07
N PHE A 105 -10.03 8.79 -13.29
CA PHE A 105 -10.42 7.51 -12.73
C PHE A 105 -9.50 6.36 -13.19
N ALA A 106 -9.15 6.32 -14.48
CA ALA A 106 -8.28 5.29 -15.04
C ALA A 106 -6.86 5.38 -14.49
N GLU A 107 -6.26 6.57 -14.44
CA GLU A 107 -4.92 6.77 -13.85
C GLU A 107 -4.90 6.36 -12.37
N HIS A 108 -5.89 6.83 -11.60
CA HIS A 108 -5.92 6.55 -10.16
C HIS A 108 -6.14 5.06 -9.83
N LEU A 109 -6.76 4.29 -10.73
CA LEU A 109 -6.86 2.83 -10.58
C LEU A 109 -5.47 2.19 -10.44
N PHE A 110 -4.49 2.68 -11.19
CA PHE A 110 -3.12 2.18 -11.17
C PHE A 110 -2.26 2.86 -10.10
N GLU A 111 -2.44 4.16 -9.85
CA GLU A 111 -1.76 4.86 -8.75
C GLU A 111 -2.00 4.19 -7.39
N LYS A 112 -3.21 3.67 -7.14
CA LYS A 112 -3.52 2.91 -5.93
C LYS A 112 -2.61 1.71 -5.72
N VAL A 113 -2.25 1.00 -6.79
CA VAL A 113 -1.34 -0.15 -6.72
C VAL A 113 0.02 0.28 -6.19
N VAL A 114 0.54 1.40 -6.71
CA VAL A 114 1.82 1.99 -6.26
C VAL A 114 1.75 2.36 -4.78
N GLY A 115 0.66 3.02 -4.37
CA GLY A 115 0.44 3.38 -2.97
C GLY A 115 0.35 2.17 -2.03
N LEU A 116 -0.32 1.09 -2.46
CA LEU A 116 -0.42 -0.16 -1.69
C LEU A 116 0.95 -0.83 -1.51
N VAL A 117 1.78 -0.82 -2.55
CA VAL A 117 3.13 -1.42 -2.51
C VAL A 117 4.07 -0.59 -1.64
N ALA A 118 4.06 0.73 -1.78
CA ALA A 118 4.82 1.63 -0.89
C ALA A 118 4.41 1.43 0.59
N ALA A 119 3.10 1.33 0.87
CA ALA A 119 2.61 1.08 2.22
C ALA A 119 2.95 -0.33 2.74
N ALA A 120 3.07 -1.34 1.86
CA ALA A 120 3.54 -2.67 2.24
C ALA A 120 5.02 -2.66 2.61
N GLY A 121 5.87 -2.01 1.79
CA GLY A 121 7.31 -1.87 2.06
C GLY A 121 7.58 -1.14 3.38
N ALA A 122 6.91 0.00 3.61
CA ALA A 122 7.05 0.76 4.86
C ALA A 122 6.66 -0.07 6.10
N ARG A 123 5.63 -0.93 5.98
CA ARG A 123 5.22 -1.84 7.08
C ARG A 123 6.27 -2.92 7.35
N GLN A 124 6.89 -3.46 6.30
CA GLN A 124 7.97 -4.45 6.43
C GLN A 124 9.22 -3.84 7.09
N GLU A 125 9.63 -2.65 6.65
CA GLU A 125 10.75 -1.92 7.27
C GLU A 125 10.50 -1.61 8.74
N ALA A 126 9.27 -1.17 9.08
CA ALA A 126 8.89 -0.91 10.46
C ALA A 126 8.91 -2.17 11.32
N ALA A 127 8.51 -3.33 10.77
CA ALA A 127 8.59 -4.62 11.46
C ALA A 127 10.06 -5.02 11.68
N ALA A 128 10.90 -4.94 10.66
CA ALA A 128 12.33 -5.26 10.74
C ALA A 128 13.07 -4.37 11.77
N ARG A 129 12.73 -3.07 11.85
CA ARG A 129 13.28 -2.16 12.86
C ARG A 129 12.85 -2.52 14.29
N ARG A 130 11.62 -3.01 14.48
CA ARG A 130 11.17 -3.49 15.81
C ARG A 130 11.89 -4.76 16.22
N GLU A 131 12.12 -5.68 15.27
CA GLU A 131 12.87 -6.92 15.52
C GLU A 131 14.35 -6.64 15.80
N ALA A 132 14.99 -5.75 15.03
CA ALA A 132 16.38 -5.34 15.26
C ALA A 132 16.57 -4.46 16.51
N GLY A 133 15.52 -3.74 16.91
CA GLY A 133 15.49 -2.87 18.09
C GLY A 133 15.10 -3.56 19.39
N ALA A 134 14.78 -4.87 19.38
CA ALA A 134 14.55 -5.64 20.59
C ALA A 134 15.90 -5.92 21.28
N PRO A 135 16.23 -5.29 22.42
CA PRO A 135 17.38 -5.69 23.19
C PRO A 135 17.09 -7.09 23.70
N GLY A 136 17.98 -8.03 23.40
CA GLY A 136 17.95 -9.36 24.00
C GLY A 136 17.72 -9.21 25.50
N THR A 137 16.62 -9.78 26.00
CA THR A 137 16.44 -10.04 27.42
C THR A 137 17.53 -11.03 27.81
N ARG A 138 18.74 -10.51 28.06
CA ARG A 138 19.80 -11.24 28.74
C ARG A 138 19.26 -11.44 30.15
N ALA A 139 18.63 -12.59 30.36
CA ALA A 139 18.31 -13.07 31.69
C ALA A 139 19.59 -12.92 32.54
N PRO A 140 19.51 -12.31 33.74
CA PRO A 140 20.65 -12.39 34.64
C PRO A 140 20.85 -13.89 34.95
N SER A 141 21.99 -14.41 34.51
CA SER A 141 22.40 -15.78 34.79
C SER A 141 22.64 -15.91 36.31
N PRO A 142 21.97 -16.84 37.02
CA PRO A 142 22.17 -17.04 38.44
C PRO A 142 23.34 -18.00 38.64
N ALA A 143 24.57 -17.48 38.74
CA ALA A 143 25.71 -18.29 39.13
C ALA A 143 26.84 -17.43 39.69
N GLU A 144 26.74 -17.10 40.98
CA GLU A 144 27.95 -17.00 41.79
C GLU A 144 27.62 -17.41 43.23
N ALA A 145 27.88 -18.68 43.52
CA ALA A 145 27.77 -19.26 44.84
C ALA A 145 29.13 -19.19 45.56
N ALA A 146 29.15 -18.41 46.65
CA ALA A 146 29.89 -18.55 47.92
C ALA A 146 31.44 -18.67 47.95
N PRO A 147 32.07 -18.25 49.07
CA PRO A 147 32.39 -19.27 50.08
C PRO A 147 32.09 -18.91 51.55
N THR A 148 31.49 -19.90 52.21
CA THR A 148 31.63 -20.51 53.56
C THR A 148 32.19 -19.76 54.79
N GLN A 149 31.55 -20.11 55.93
CA GLN A 149 31.91 -20.04 57.38
C GLN A 149 31.27 -18.84 58.12
N GLU A 150 30.45 -19.01 59.16
CA GLU A 150 30.61 -19.85 60.35
C GLU A 150 29.33 -20.59 60.80
N ARG A 151 29.55 -21.79 61.35
CA ARG A 151 28.58 -22.60 62.07
C ARG A 151 28.39 -22.06 63.49
N ARG A 152 27.14 -21.82 63.92
CA ARG A 152 26.67 -22.13 65.30
C ARG A 152 25.23 -22.61 65.27
N SER A 153 25.05 -23.93 65.44
CA SER A 153 23.80 -24.58 65.83
C SER A 153 23.81 -24.79 67.37
N PRO A 154 22.84 -25.50 67.96
CA PRO A 154 21.43 -25.14 68.20
C PRO A 154 21.12 -25.11 69.73
N GLY A 155 19.87 -24.80 70.09
CA GLY A 155 19.44 -24.48 71.46
C GLY A 155 19.75 -25.46 72.60
N GLY A 156 19.72 -24.93 73.82
CA GLY A 156 19.78 -25.70 75.08
C GLY A 156 19.59 -24.78 76.30
N LEU A 157 18.61 -25.13 77.13
CA LEU A 157 18.16 -24.48 78.37
C LEU A 157 19.29 -24.16 79.38
N ILE A 158 19.11 -23.08 80.16
CA ILE A 158 19.34 -23.08 81.63
C ILE A 158 18.26 -22.20 82.33
N LEU A 159 17.48 -22.81 83.22
CA LEU A 159 16.59 -22.23 84.27
C LEU A 159 17.43 -21.71 85.48
N PRO A 160 16.91 -21.02 86.52
CA PRO A 160 15.62 -20.33 86.72
C PRO A 160 15.77 -18.80 86.91
#